data_AF-A0A655I3S5-F1
#
_entry.id   AF-A0A655I3S5-F1
#
_cell.length_a   1.000
_cell.length_b   1.000
_cell.length_c   1.000
_cell.angle_alpha   90.00
_cell.angle_beta   90.00
_cell.angle_gamma   90.00
#
_symmetry.space_group_name_H-M   'P 1'
#
loop_
_entity.id
_entity.type
_entity.pdbx_description
1 polymer ?
#
loop_
_entity_poly.entity_id
_entity_poly.type
_entity_poly.pdbx_seq_one_letter_code
_entity_poly.pdbx_strand_id
1 'polypeptide(L)'
;MQLNDARQVVQQWAGRYRQRCWLRQLTPHANRDQEDKLLRVIARMNGTPFPTTARLTGRWLRGRLPTLNDWLRGIPVLDRKVREQTQRRKQQQRTMGLATAYCAETVAITYEEMGLLVTDKDAHWFDPGKFWSGDSLPLAPGYRLGHEIAVDVGG
;
A
#
# COMPACT_ATOMS: atom_id res chain seq x y z
N MET A 1 3.20 -2.23 -23.53
CA MET A 1 3.30 -1.09 -22.60
C MET A 1 4.27 -1.47 -21.51
N GLN A 2 5.41 -0.79 -21.42
CA GLN A 2 6.41 -1.09 -20.40
C GLN A 2 6.08 -0.21 -19.18
N LEU A 3 5.60 -0.85 -18.10
CA LEU A 3 5.15 -0.16 -16.88
C LEU A 3 6.25 0.59 -16.12
N ASN A 4 7.51 0.47 -16.56
CA ASN A 4 8.66 1.19 -15.99
C ASN A 4 8.89 2.57 -16.60
N ASP A 5 8.22 2.92 -17.71
CA ASP A 5 8.29 4.27 -18.28
C ASP A 5 7.17 5.14 -17.70
N ALA A 6 7.52 6.03 -16.78
CA ALA A 6 6.59 6.94 -16.14
C ALA A 6 5.83 7.82 -17.15
N ARG A 7 6.46 8.22 -18.27
CA ARG A 7 5.80 9.03 -19.30
C ARG A 7 4.68 8.23 -19.98
N GLN A 8 4.97 7.00 -20.39
CA GLN A 8 3.97 6.14 -21.04
C GLN A 8 2.77 5.86 -20.11
N VAL A 9 3.05 5.62 -18.82
CA VAL A 9 1.99 5.43 -17.83
C VAL A 9 1.11 6.67 -17.74
N VAL A 10 1.69 7.86 -17.53
CA VAL A 10 0.91 9.10 -17.38
C VAL A 10 0.09 9.40 -18.65
N GLN A 11 0.68 9.24 -19.84
CA GLN A 11 -0.03 9.47 -21.11
C GLN A 11 -1.27 8.59 -21.27
N GLN A 12 -1.22 7.34 -20.81
CA GLN A 12 -2.39 6.45 -20.84
C GLN A 12 -3.50 6.90 -19.89
N TRP A 13 -3.15 7.28 -18.66
CA TRP A 13 -4.12 7.72 -17.65
C TRP A 13 -4.76 9.06 -18.05
N ALA A 14 -3.96 10.00 -18.53
CA ALA A 14 -4.46 11.30 -18.96
C ALA A 14 -5.21 11.24 -20.30
N GLY A 15 -4.74 10.43 -21.27
CA GLY A 15 -5.37 10.29 -22.58
C GLY A 15 -6.59 9.39 -22.57
N ARG A 16 -6.38 8.08 -22.35
CA ARG A 16 -7.44 7.06 -22.48
C ARG A 16 -8.50 7.17 -21.38
N TYR A 17 -8.06 7.39 -20.13
CA TYR A 17 -8.96 7.42 -18.99
C TYR A 17 -9.44 8.84 -18.64
N ARG A 18 -8.84 9.89 -19.26
CA ARG A 18 -9.15 11.31 -19.01
C ARG A 18 -9.13 11.68 -17.52
N GLN A 19 -8.18 11.11 -16.78
CA GLN A 19 -8.01 11.35 -15.36
C GLN A 19 -6.85 12.28 -15.09
N ARG A 20 -6.96 13.10 -14.03
CA ARG A 20 -5.87 13.94 -13.53
C ARG A 20 -4.87 13.07 -12.78
N CYS A 21 -3.59 13.21 -13.12
CA CYS A 21 -2.51 12.47 -12.46
C CYS A 21 -1.82 13.33 -11.41
N TRP A 22 -1.47 12.71 -10.29
CA TRP A 22 -0.74 13.34 -9.19
C TRP A 22 0.40 12.42 -8.76
N LEU A 23 1.52 13.01 -8.37
CA LEU A 23 2.71 12.32 -7.87
C LEU A 23 3.02 12.79 -6.45
N ARG A 24 3.53 11.90 -5.61
CA ARG A 24 4.15 12.26 -4.32
C ARG A 24 5.57 11.69 -4.27
N GLN A 25 6.51 12.48 -3.79
CA GLN A 25 7.92 12.06 -3.67
C GLN A 25 8.20 11.51 -2.27
N LEU A 26 9.01 10.45 -2.21
CA LEU A 26 9.52 9.88 -0.96
C LEU A 26 10.84 10.57 -0.58
N THR A 27 10.97 10.97 0.69
CA THR A 27 12.20 11.56 1.24
C THR A 27 12.58 10.88 2.55
N PRO A 28 13.82 10.34 2.70
CA PRO A 28 14.83 10.22 1.65
C PRO A 28 14.37 9.28 0.54
N HIS A 29 15.09 9.31 -0.60
CA HIS A 29 14.83 8.39 -1.70
C HIS A 29 15.00 6.94 -1.23
N ALA A 30 14.28 6.02 -1.87
CA ALA A 30 14.48 4.59 -1.63
C ALA A 30 15.93 4.22 -1.96
N ASN A 31 16.55 3.43 -1.09
CA ASN A 31 17.88 2.89 -1.37
C ASN A 31 17.79 1.65 -2.29
N ARG A 32 18.94 1.17 -2.78
CA ARG A 32 19.00 0.03 -3.71
C ARG A 32 18.32 -1.23 -3.16
N ASP A 33 18.54 -1.55 -1.88
CA ASP A 33 17.92 -2.75 -1.28
C ASP A 33 16.39 -2.63 -1.22
N GLN A 34 15.87 -1.42 -1.05
CA GLN A 34 14.43 -1.13 -1.08
C GLN A 34 13.88 -1.24 -2.50
N GLU A 35 14.58 -0.69 -3.49
CA GLU A 35 14.22 -0.81 -4.91
C GLU A 35 14.22 -2.27 -5.38
N ASP A 36 15.21 -3.06 -4.97
CA ASP A 36 15.27 -4.50 -5.28
C ASP A 36 14.07 -5.27 -4.70
N LYS A 37 13.65 -4.92 -3.47
CA LYS A 37 12.45 -5.51 -2.86
C LYS A 37 11.19 -5.11 -3.61
N LEU A 38 11.05 -3.85 -4.01
CA LEU A 38 9.95 -3.39 -4.87
C LEU A 38 9.86 -4.23 -6.15
N LEU A 39 10.98 -4.43 -6.84
CA LEU A 39 11.01 -5.23 -8.07
C LEU A 39 10.61 -6.69 -7.84
N ARG A 40 11.01 -7.30 -6.71
CA ARG A 40 10.57 -8.66 -6.34
C ARG A 40 9.07 -8.72 -6.06
N VAL A 41 8.50 -7.71 -5.41
CA VAL A 41 7.05 -7.60 -5.18
C VAL A 41 6.31 -7.50 -6.51
N ILE A 42 6.76 -6.63 -7.42
CA ILE A 42 6.19 -6.47 -8.76
C ILE A 42 6.26 -7.80 -9.53
N ALA A 43 7.42 -8.47 -9.55
CA ALA A 43 7.59 -9.74 -10.25
C ALA A 43 6.63 -10.82 -9.71
N ARG A 44 6.42 -10.87 -8.39
CA ARG A 44 5.49 -11.80 -7.75
C ARG A 44 4.01 -11.48 -8.03
N MET A 45 3.68 -10.21 -8.18
CA MET A 45 2.31 -9.76 -8.46
C MET A 45 1.99 -9.69 -9.95
N ASN A 46 3.00 -9.77 -10.82
CA ASN A 46 2.80 -9.76 -12.26
C ASN A 46 2.03 -11.02 -12.69
N GLY A 47 0.78 -10.84 -13.13
CA GLY A 47 -0.14 -11.94 -13.48
C GLY A 47 -1.28 -12.17 -12.49
N THR A 48 -1.34 -11.47 -11.35
CA THR A 48 -2.51 -11.53 -10.45
C THR A 48 -3.69 -10.76 -11.08
N PRO A 49 -4.86 -11.38 -11.30
CA PRO A 49 -6.01 -10.69 -11.87
C PRO A 49 -6.54 -9.61 -10.93
N PHE A 50 -7.01 -8.49 -11.50
CA PHE A 50 -7.65 -7.43 -10.72
C PHE A 50 -8.96 -7.94 -10.09
N PRO A 51 -9.28 -7.57 -8.83
CA PRO A 51 -10.51 -7.95 -8.15
C PRO A 51 -11.79 -7.74 -8.97
N THR A 52 -12.69 -8.74 -8.95
CA THR A 52 -14.06 -8.53 -9.40
C THR A 52 -14.85 -7.73 -8.36
N THR A 53 -15.60 -6.75 -8.85
CA THR A 53 -16.35 -5.71 -8.12
C THR A 53 -17.30 -6.25 -7.03
N ALA A 54 -17.73 -7.51 -7.12
CA ALA A 54 -18.74 -8.10 -6.22
C ALA A 54 -18.25 -8.39 -4.78
N ARG A 55 -16.94 -8.44 -4.52
CA ARG A 55 -16.39 -8.62 -3.16
C ARG A 55 -16.06 -7.30 -2.44
N LEU A 56 -16.28 -6.16 -3.11
CA LEU A 56 -15.86 -4.81 -2.67
C LEU A 56 -16.56 -4.35 -1.37
N THR A 57 -17.82 -4.71 -1.16
CA THR A 57 -18.62 -4.15 -0.06
C THR A 57 -18.39 -4.87 1.28
N GLY A 58 -18.05 -6.16 1.25
CA GLY A 58 -17.89 -6.96 2.48
C GLY A 58 -16.57 -6.72 3.23
N ARG A 59 -15.48 -6.37 2.52
CA ARG A 59 -14.15 -6.14 3.13
C ARG A 59 -14.00 -4.75 3.73
N TRP A 60 -14.58 -3.72 3.09
CA TRP A 60 -14.57 -2.34 3.60
C TRP A 60 -15.30 -2.20 4.94
N LEU A 61 -16.41 -2.93 5.14
CA LEU A 61 -17.16 -2.91 6.40
C LEU A 61 -16.39 -3.54 7.57
N ARG A 62 -15.53 -4.53 7.30
CA ARG A 62 -14.77 -5.26 8.33
C ARG A 62 -13.50 -4.52 8.79
N GLY A 63 -12.94 -3.64 7.96
CA GLY A 63 -11.75 -2.84 8.28
C GLY A 63 -12.01 -1.58 9.12
N ARG A 64 -13.27 -1.18 9.26
CA ARG A 64 -13.69 0.04 9.98
C ARG A 64 -14.13 -0.21 11.43
N LEU A 65 -14.20 -1.47 11.86
CA LEU A 65 -14.41 -1.79 13.27
C LEU A 65 -13.07 -1.70 14.00
N PRO A 66 -12.96 -0.95 15.10
CA PRO A 66 -11.78 -0.99 15.96
C PRO A 66 -11.54 -2.45 16.33
N THR A 67 -10.40 -2.99 15.91
CA THR A 67 -10.00 -4.34 16.30
C THR A 67 -9.86 -4.36 17.81
N LEU A 68 -10.32 -5.41 18.48
CA LEU A 68 -10.22 -5.58 19.95
C LEU A 68 -8.78 -5.35 20.49
N ASN A 69 -7.76 -5.45 19.62
CA ASN A 69 -6.37 -5.14 19.92
C ASN A 69 -6.04 -3.65 20.10
N ASP A 70 -6.80 -2.71 19.52
CA ASP A 70 -6.58 -1.26 19.76
C ASP A 70 -7.01 -0.87 21.19
N TRP A 71 -7.91 -1.62 21.81
CA TRP A 71 -8.33 -1.41 23.21
C TRP A 71 -7.34 -1.99 24.23
N LEU A 72 -6.54 -3.00 23.84
CA LEU A 72 -5.58 -3.68 24.71
C LEU A 72 -4.15 -3.07 24.65
N ARG A 73 -3.94 -2.02 23.87
CA ARG A 73 -2.64 -1.37 23.55
C ARG A 73 -1.94 -0.63 24.72
N GLY A 74 -2.42 -0.81 25.95
CA GLY A 74 -1.89 -0.20 27.17
C GLY A 74 -1.21 -1.17 28.14
N ILE A 75 -1.14 -2.46 27.82
CA ILE A 75 -0.56 -3.48 28.70
C ILE A 75 0.76 -3.99 28.10
N PRO A 76 1.93 -3.59 28.63
CA PRO A 76 3.24 -3.79 27.98
C PRO A 76 3.61 -5.26 27.74
N VAL A 77 3.02 -6.20 28.50
CA VAL A 77 3.28 -7.63 28.38
C VAL A 77 2.46 -8.31 27.28
N LEU A 78 1.34 -7.69 26.87
CA LEU A 78 0.41 -8.26 25.89
C LEU A 78 0.76 -7.83 24.46
N ASP A 79 1.39 -6.66 24.29
CA ASP A 79 1.80 -6.12 22.97
C ASP A 79 2.75 -7.04 22.20
N ARG A 80 3.73 -7.67 22.86
CA ARG A 80 4.68 -8.57 22.19
C ARG A 80 3.96 -9.78 21.57
N LYS A 81 3.07 -10.41 22.34
CA LYS A 81 2.32 -11.60 21.92
C LYS A 81 1.34 -11.28 20.80
N VAL A 82 0.71 -10.10 20.87
CA VAL A 82 -0.17 -9.58 19.81
C VAL A 82 0.60 -9.33 18.52
N ARG A 83 1.78 -8.66 18.58
CA ARG A 83 2.63 -8.43 17.41
C ARG A 83 3.05 -9.75 16.75
N GLU A 84 3.48 -10.73 17.52
CA GLU A 84 3.85 -12.06 17.01
C GLU A 84 2.69 -12.78 16.31
N GLN A 85 1.48 -12.74 16.89
CA GLN A 85 0.29 -13.35 16.27
C GLN A 85 -0.15 -12.63 15.01
N THR A 86 -0.14 -11.29 15.01
CA THR A 86 -0.45 -10.48 13.84
C THR A 86 0.58 -10.73 12.72
N GLN A 87 1.87 -10.82 13.04
CA GLN A 87 2.91 -11.13 12.07
C GLN A 87 2.72 -12.51 11.42
N ARG A 88 2.39 -13.55 12.20
CA ARG A 88 2.11 -14.90 11.68
C ARG A 88 0.88 -14.93 10.77
N ARG A 89 -0.20 -14.25 11.17
CA ARG A 89 -1.42 -14.11 10.35
C ARG A 89 -1.16 -13.32 9.07
N LYS A 90 -0.45 -12.19 9.16
CA LYS A 90 -0.03 -11.40 7.99
C LYS A 90 0.80 -12.23 7.03
N GLN A 91 1.73 -13.05 7.53
CA GLN A 91 2.56 -13.90 6.68
C GLN A 91 1.73 -14.95 5.95
N GLN A 92 0.77 -15.60 6.63
CA GLN A 92 -0.18 -16.52 5.99
C GLN A 92 -1.10 -15.83 4.97
N GLN A 93 -1.61 -14.63 5.31
CA GLN A 93 -2.42 -13.84 4.40
C GLN A 93 -1.65 -13.32 3.20
N ARG A 94 -0.36 -12.95 3.31
CA ARG A 94 0.49 -12.58 2.17
C ARG A 94 0.61 -13.73 1.17
N THR A 95 0.69 -14.97 1.65
CA THR A 95 0.71 -16.17 0.80
C THR A 95 -0.65 -16.41 0.10
N MET A 96 -1.78 -16.04 0.73
CA MET A 96 -3.13 -16.30 0.20
C MET A 96 -3.80 -15.10 -0.52
N GLY A 97 -3.36 -13.87 -0.27
CA GLY A 97 -4.00 -12.61 -0.70
C GLY A 97 -3.62 -12.13 -2.11
N LEU A 98 -2.64 -12.78 -2.75
CA LEU A 98 -2.22 -12.47 -4.12
C LEU A 98 -3.30 -12.79 -5.16
N ALA A 99 -4.36 -13.51 -4.79
CA ALA A 99 -5.46 -13.80 -5.73
C ALA A 99 -6.27 -12.55 -6.11
N THR A 100 -6.19 -11.44 -5.33
CA THR A 100 -7.05 -10.27 -5.52
C THR A 100 -6.58 -9.03 -4.74
N ALA A 101 -5.55 -8.31 -5.22
CA ALA A 101 -5.05 -7.10 -4.55
C ALA A 101 -5.65 -5.80 -5.16
N TYR A 102 -6.15 -4.92 -4.30
CA TYR A 102 -6.57 -3.57 -4.69
C TYR A 102 -5.37 -2.63 -4.83
N CYS A 103 -5.46 -1.55 -5.62
CA CYS A 103 -4.33 -0.65 -5.90
C CYS A 103 -3.64 -0.16 -4.61
N ALA A 104 -4.40 0.27 -3.61
CA ALA A 104 -3.85 0.75 -2.33
C ALA A 104 -3.24 -0.39 -1.49
N GLU A 105 -3.81 -1.59 -1.55
CA GLU A 105 -3.32 -2.76 -0.83
C GLU A 105 -1.98 -3.23 -1.40
N THR A 106 -1.85 -3.26 -2.73
CA THR A 106 -0.59 -3.54 -3.43
C THR A 106 0.50 -2.57 -3.02
N VAL A 107 0.20 -1.27 -2.99
CA VAL A 107 1.17 -0.25 -2.55
C VAL A 107 1.54 -0.44 -1.08
N ALA A 108 0.57 -0.73 -0.21
CA ALA A 108 0.83 -0.99 1.21
C ALA A 108 1.74 -2.20 1.44
N ILE A 109 1.45 -3.34 0.80
CA ILE A 109 2.30 -4.55 0.86
C ILE A 109 3.71 -4.22 0.38
N THR A 110 3.81 -3.48 -0.72
CA THR A 110 5.10 -3.07 -1.29
C THR A 110 5.88 -2.21 -0.30
N TYR A 111 5.27 -1.18 0.29
CA TYR A 111 5.93 -0.30 1.26
C TYR A 111 6.30 -1.04 2.55
N GLU A 112 5.48 -1.98 3.03
CA GLU A 112 5.83 -2.83 4.16
C GLU A 112 7.05 -3.70 3.85
N GLU A 113 7.11 -4.35 2.67
CA GLU A 113 8.25 -5.20 2.30
C GLU A 113 9.53 -4.39 2.08
N MET A 114 9.42 -3.18 1.52
CA MET A 114 10.54 -2.23 1.44
C MET A 114 10.98 -1.72 2.82
N GLY A 115 10.19 -1.92 3.88
CA GLY A 115 10.46 -1.35 5.20
C GLY A 115 10.19 0.15 5.29
N LEU A 116 9.36 0.69 4.39
CA LEU A 116 8.93 2.09 4.37
C LEU A 116 7.66 2.32 5.22
N LEU A 117 6.92 1.26 5.55
CA LEU A 117 5.70 1.31 6.35
C LEU A 117 5.86 0.45 7.61
N VAL A 118 5.57 1.01 8.78
CA VAL A 118 5.64 0.31 10.07
C VAL A 118 4.25 0.29 10.69
N THR A 119 3.54 -0.82 10.55
CA THR A 119 2.15 -0.93 11.01
C THR A 119 1.80 -2.33 11.49
N ASP A 120 0.99 -2.39 12.55
CA ASP A 120 0.34 -3.61 13.00
C ASP A 120 -0.97 -3.88 12.22
N LYS A 121 -1.44 -2.93 11.38
CA LYS A 121 -2.70 -3.04 10.63
C LYS A 121 -2.52 -3.90 9.38
N ASP A 122 -3.51 -4.70 9.02
CA ASP A 122 -3.48 -5.52 7.80
C ASP A 122 -3.51 -4.65 6.53
N ALA A 123 -2.95 -5.16 5.42
CA ALA A 123 -2.88 -4.42 4.15
C ALA A 123 -4.27 -3.94 3.65
N HIS A 124 -5.33 -4.68 3.99
CA HIS A 124 -6.72 -4.36 3.65
C HIS A 124 -7.24 -3.09 4.35
N TRP A 125 -6.56 -2.64 5.40
CA TRP A 125 -6.88 -1.40 6.11
C TRP A 125 -6.47 -0.16 5.30
N PHE A 126 -5.60 -0.32 4.30
CA PHE A 126 -5.17 0.77 3.44
C PHE A 126 -6.11 0.96 2.26
N ASP A 127 -6.79 2.10 2.24
CA ASP A 127 -7.58 2.59 1.12
C ASP A 127 -6.84 3.71 0.36
N PRO A 128 -7.27 4.11 -0.84
CA PRO A 128 -6.58 5.15 -1.64
C PRO A 128 -6.46 6.47 -0.90
N GLY A 129 -7.44 6.81 -0.06
CA GLY A 129 -7.46 8.05 0.70
C GLY A 129 -6.27 8.16 1.65
N LYS A 130 -5.77 7.03 2.17
CA LYS A 130 -4.58 7.01 3.04
C LYS A 130 -3.29 7.37 2.32
N PHE A 131 -3.20 7.05 1.03
CA PHE A 131 -2.05 7.43 0.21
C PHE A 131 -2.17 8.85 -0.34
N TRP A 132 -3.38 9.42 -0.29
CA TRP A 132 -3.64 10.81 -0.62
C TRP A 132 -3.21 11.74 0.54
N SER A 133 -2.83 13.00 0.28
CA SER A 133 -2.24 13.90 1.30
C SER A 133 -3.19 14.28 2.44
N GLY A 134 -4.45 13.86 2.38
CA GLY A 134 -5.45 14.09 3.41
C GLY A 134 -5.33 13.21 4.66
N ASP A 135 -4.43 12.22 4.70
CA ASP A 135 -4.24 11.33 5.86
C ASP A 135 -2.75 11.04 6.13
N SER A 136 -2.44 10.62 7.35
CA SER A 136 -1.10 10.24 7.77
C SER A 136 -0.85 8.75 7.53
N LEU A 137 0.16 8.44 6.72
CA LEU A 137 0.70 7.08 6.59
C LEU A 137 1.71 6.82 7.72
N PRO A 138 1.67 5.63 8.37
CA PRO A 138 2.66 5.24 9.38
C PRO A 138 3.99 4.85 8.70
N LEU A 139 4.66 5.85 8.12
CA LEU A 139 5.96 5.67 7.47
C LEU A 139 7.04 5.34 8.51
N ALA A 140 8.04 4.57 8.07
CA ALA A 140 9.19 4.25 8.89
C ALA A 140 9.94 5.53 9.33
N PRO A 141 10.54 5.56 10.54
CA PRO A 141 11.25 6.74 11.02
C PRO A 141 12.26 7.28 10.01
N GLY A 142 12.23 8.59 9.79
CA GLY A 142 13.08 9.28 8.81
C GLY A 142 12.49 9.39 7.41
N TYR A 143 11.46 8.62 7.07
CA TYR A 143 10.76 8.71 5.78
C TYR A 143 9.54 9.62 5.85
N ARG A 144 9.35 10.39 4.77
CA ARG A 144 8.23 11.30 4.57
C ARG A 144 7.77 11.24 3.12
N LEU A 145 6.47 11.35 2.90
CA LEU A 145 5.90 11.60 1.58
C LEU A 145 5.63 13.10 1.44
N GLY A 146 6.17 13.70 0.38
CA GLY A 146 5.96 15.10 0.05
C GLY A 146 4.51 15.44 -0.30
N HIS A 147 4.31 16.70 -0.66
CA HIS A 147 3.04 17.20 -1.19
C HIS A 147 2.68 16.54 -2.52
N GLU A 148 1.42 16.67 -2.90
CA GLU A 148 0.96 16.25 -4.21
C GLU A 148 1.40 17.22 -5.29
N ILE A 149 2.05 16.66 -6.30
CA ILE A 149 2.52 17.36 -7.47
C ILE A 149 1.60 16.97 -8.62
N ALA A 150 0.83 17.92 -9.14
CA ALA A 150 0.00 17.69 -10.32
C ALA A 150 0.91 17.39 -11.51
N VAL A 151 0.62 16.30 -12.22
CA VAL A 151 1.32 15.95 -13.45
C VAL A 151 0.51 16.49 -14.63
N ASP A 152 1.09 17.45 -15.34
CA ASP A 152 0.56 17.94 -16.60
C ASP A 152 1.24 17.23 -17.76
N VAL A 153 0.46 16.70 -18.69
CA VAL A 153 0.95 16.03 -19.90
C VAL A 153 1.12 16.98 -21.08
N GLY A 154 0.69 18.23 -20.95
CA GLY A 154 0.55 19.14 -22.08
C GLY A 154 -0.58 18.68 -22.99
N GLY A 155 -1.57 19.54 -23.21
CA GLY A 155 -2.61 19.33 -24.21
C GLY A 155 -2.07 19.41 -25.63
#